data_AF-A0A9D0LKL0-F1
#
_entry.id   AF-A0A9D0LKL0-F1
#
_cell.length_a   1.000
_cell.length_b   1.000
_cell.length_c   1.000
_cell.angle_alpha   90.00
_cell.angle_beta   90.00
_cell.angle_gamma   90.00
#
_symmetry.space_group_name_H-M   'P 1'
#
loop_
_entity.id
_entity.type
_entity.pdbx_description
1 polymer ?
#
loop_
_entity_poly.entity_id
_entity_poly.type
_entity_poly.pdbx_seq_one_letter_code
_entity_poly.pdbx_strand_id
1 'polypeptide(L)'
;MERSNQVQAPVKLCRFFHPHQGVRVGQVVAGQVYDLTASGLAPCQSLAALLQASTEMPIATLLQEVDKTKLPVYPYSELDRTPDRRAPHLLPPVDRQEIWAAGVTYHQSREARMREARNQSVYSQVYEAARPELFFKSTPEKVVGPNDWIGIRGDSHWSVPEPELALTVNPTMQIVGYTIGNDVSSRDIEGENPLYLPQAKIYRHACA
;
A
#
# COMPACT_ATOMS: atom_id res chain seq x y z
N MET A 1 -1.32 -23.52 -32.34
CA MET A 1 -2.35 -23.67 -31.29
C MET A 1 -2.25 -22.44 -30.41
N GLU A 2 -2.86 -21.35 -30.86
CA GLU A 2 -2.82 -20.06 -30.17
C GLU A 2 -3.60 -20.19 -28.87
N ARG A 3 -2.89 -20.12 -27.73
CA ARG A 3 -3.56 -19.90 -26.45
C ARG A 3 -4.14 -18.50 -26.54
N SER A 4 -5.47 -18.41 -26.68
CA SER A 4 -6.21 -17.18 -26.47
C SER A 4 -5.80 -16.61 -25.11
N ASN A 5 -5.00 -15.55 -25.10
CA ASN A 5 -4.72 -14.75 -23.92
C ASN A 5 -6.01 -14.00 -23.57
N GLN A 6 -6.97 -14.71 -22.98
CA GLN A 6 -8.05 -14.05 -22.27
C GLN A 6 -7.40 -13.32 -21.11
N VAL A 7 -7.33 -11.99 -21.21
CA VAL A 7 -6.91 -11.14 -20.11
C VAL A 7 -7.91 -11.38 -18.99
N GLN A 8 -7.48 -12.13 -17.98
CA GLN A 8 -8.30 -12.44 -16.82
C GLN A 8 -8.68 -11.13 -16.14
N ALA A 9 -9.96 -10.97 -15.79
CA ALA A 9 -10.44 -9.74 -15.17
C ALA A 9 -9.62 -9.41 -13.91
N PRO A 10 -9.27 -8.14 -13.69
CA PRO A 10 -8.41 -7.76 -12.58
C PRO A 10 -9.08 -8.10 -11.25
N VAL A 11 -8.36 -8.82 -10.39
CA VAL A 11 -8.78 -9.13 -9.03
C VAL A 11 -8.55 -7.91 -8.15
N LYS A 12 -9.59 -7.50 -7.41
CA LYS A 12 -9.48 -6.49 -6.36
C LYS A 12 -9.51 -7.18 -5.00
N LEU A 13 -8.52 -6.88 -4.18
CA LEU A 13 -8.39 -7.40 -2.82
C LEU A 13 -8.47 -6.27 -1.80
N CYS A 14 -8.89 -6.59 -0.60
CA CYS A 14 -8.82 -5.69 0.54
C CYS A 14 -8.44 -6.47 1.81
N ARG A 15 -7.89 -5.75 2.78
CA ARG A 15 -7.90 -6.19 4.18
C ARG A 15 -9.02 -5.45 4.89
N PHE A 16 -9.69 -6.12 5.82
CA PHE A 16 -10.70 -5.49 6.65
C PHE A 16 -10.69 -6.07 8.06
N PHE A 17 -11.12 -5.29 9.03
CA PHE A 17 -11.35 -5.74 10.39
C PHE A 17 -12.82 -6.12 10.54
N HIS A 18 -13.10 -7.23 11.21
CA HIS A 18 -14.43 -7.62 11.65
C HIS A 18 -14.46 -7.70 13.18
N PRO A 19 -15.40 -7.05 13.89
CA PRO A 19 -15.38 -6.92 15.36
C PRO A 19 -15.26 -8.23 16.13
N HIS A 20 -15.85 -9.31 15.60
CA HIS A 20 -15.86 -10.63 16.24
C HIS A 20 -14.84 -11.61 15.67
N GLN A 21 -14.20 -11.30 14.54
CA GLN A 21 -13.33 -12.24 13.82
C GLN A 21 -11.91 -11.70 13.60
N GLY A 22 -11.65 -10.43 13.95
CA GLY A 22 -10.37 -9.79 13.79
C GLY A 22 -10.06 -9.41 12.34
N VAL A 23 -8.79 -9.46 11.97
CA VAL A 23 -8.30 -9.09 10.64
C VAL A 23 -8.65 -10.18 9.64
N ARG A 24 -9.16 -9.76 8.48
CA ARG A 24 -9.62 -10.61 7.37
C ARG A 24 -9.04 -10.13 6.04
N VAL A 25 -8.96 -11.04 5.08
CA VAL A 25 -8.64 -10.75 3.67
C VAL A 25 -9.91 -10.98 2.85
N GLY A 26 -10.26 -10.02 2.00
CA GLY A 26 -11.45 -10.06 1.17
C GLY A 26 -11.16 -9.88 -0.31
N GLN A 27 -12.03 -10.44 -1.15
CA GLN A 27 -12.08 -10.14 -2.58
C GLN A 27 -13.26 -9.22 -2.86
N VAL A 28 -13.01 -8.10 -3.53
CA VAL A 28 -14.04 -7.14 -3.92
C VAL A 28 -14.59 -7.51 -5.29
N VAL A 29 -15.89 -7.77 -5.39
CA VAL A 29 -16.62 -8.05 -6.63
C VAL A 29 -17.94 -7.31 -6.62
N ALA A 30 -18.18 -6.44 -7.61
CA ALA A 30 -19.44 -5.71 -7.78
C ALA A 30 -19.95 -5.00 -6.49
N GLY A 31 -19.06 -4.34 -5.75
CA GLY A 31 -19.41 -3.62 -4.51
C GLY A 31 -19.61 -4.52 -3.29
N GLN A 32 -19.35 -5.81 -3.41
CA GLN A 32 -19.40 -6.78 -2.33
C GLN A 32 -17.99 -7.28 -1.99
N VAL A 33 -17.75 -7.60 -0.72
CA VAL A 33 -16.51 -8.15 -0.21
C VAL A 33 -16.76 -9.57 0.28
N TYR A 34 -16.18 -10.54 -0.44
CA TYR A 34 -16.19 -11.95 -0.09
C TYR A 34 -15.04 -12.23 0.87
N ASP A 35 -15.33 -12.71 2.08
CA ASP A 35 -14.33 -13.00 3.10
C ASP A 35 -13.52 -14.25 2.75
N LEU A 36 -12.37 -14.04 2.10
CA LEU A 36 -11.48 -15.11 1.68
C LEU A 36 -10.89 -15.86 2.87
N THR A 37 -10.68 -15.19 4.00
CA THR A 37 -10.15 -15.84 5.21
C THR A 37 -11.09 -16.94 5.70
N ALA A 38 -12.41 -16.78 5.50
CA ALA A 38 -13.42 -17.79 5.83
C ALA A 38 -13.34 -19.07 4.97
N SER A 39 -12.61 -19.05 3.84
CA SER A 39 -12.40 -20.26 3.02
C SER A 39 -11.58 -21.33 3.73
N GLY A 40 -10.82 -20.97 4.75
CA GLY A 40 -9.88 -21.86 5.45
C GLY A 40 -8.61 -22.19 4.64
N LEU A 41 -8.48 -21.70 3.39
CA LEU A 41 -7.28 -21.90 2.59
C LEU A 41 -6.11 -21.12 3.19
N ALA A 42 -4.96 -21.78 3.31
CA ALA A 42 -3.75 -21.18 3.89
C ALA A 42 -3.32 -19.88 3.17
N PRO A 43 -3.33 -19.78 1.82
CA PRO A 43 -3.01 -18.53 1.12
C PRO A 43 -3.95 -17.36 1.44
N CYS A 44 -5.18 -17.62 1.88
CA CYS A 44 -6.19 -16.60 2.13
C CYS A 44 -6.21 -16.07 3.59
N GLN A 45 -5.29 -16.55 4.44
CA GLN A 45 -5.24 -16.17 5.85
C GLN A 45 -4.61 -14.80 6.10
N SER A 46 -3.76 -14.32 5.19
CA SER A 46 -3.12 -13.02 5.26
C SER A 46 -2.66 -12.58 3.88
N LEU A 47 -2.38 -11.29 3.70
CA LEU A 47 -1.79 -10.80 2.46
C LEU A 47 -0.37 -11.37 2.31
N ALA A 48 0.40 -11.47 3.39
CA ALA A 48 1.71 -12.13 3.35
C ALA A 48 1.63 -13.58 2.83
N ALA A 49 0.65 -14.36 3.29
CA ALA A 49 0.45 -15.74 2.82
C ALA A 49 0.07 -15.77 1.35
N LEU A 50 -0.78 -14.84 0.91
CA LEU A 50 -1.19 -14.73 -0.50
C LEU A 50 -0.02 -14.35 -1.41
N LEU A 51 0.82 -13.40 -0.97
CA LEU A 51 2.03 -13.02 -1.68
C LEU A 51 3.05 -14.17 -1.73
N GLN A 52 3.17 -14.94 -0.66
CA GLN A 52 4.02 -16.15 -0.68
C GLN A 52 3.48 -17.19 -1.67
N ALA A 53 2.18 -17.47 -1.67
CA ALA A 53 1.59 -18.41 -2.62
C ALA A 53 1.72 -17.93 -4.08
N SER A 54 1.78 -16.60 -4.28
CA SER A 54 1.93 -16.01 -5.61
C SER A 54 3.24 -16.33 -6.31
N THR A 55 4.25 -16.85 -5.59
CA THR A 55 5.51 -17.29 -6.19
C THR A 55 5.37 -18.57 -7.01
N GLU A 56 4.34 -19.36 -6.72
CA GLU A 56 4.08 -20.64 -7.39
C GLU A 56 2.90 -20.54 -8.37
N MET A 57 1.89 -19.72 -8.04
CA MET A 57 0.68 -19.62 -8.83
C MET A 57 0.13 -18.19 -8.83
N PRO A 58 -0.31 -17.63 -9.97
CA PRO A 58 -0.95 -16.31 -9.99
C PRO A 58 -2.11 -16.23 -9.01
N ILE A 59 -2.21 -15.11 -8.27
CA ILE A 59 -3.29 -14.87 -7.29
C ILE A 59 -4.66 -15.08 -7.93
N ALA A 60 -4.84 -14.62 -9.17
CA ALA A 60 -6.12 -14.77 -9.87
C ALA A 60 -6.51 -16.23 -10.12
N THR A 61 -5.54 -17.13 -10.30
CA THR A 61 -5.78 -18.58 -10.43
C THR A 61 -6.06 -19.20 -9.06
N LEU A 62 -5.29 -18.85 -8.02
CA LEU A 62 -5.53 -19.32 -6.65
C LEU A 62 -6.97 -19.03 -6.19
N LEU A 63 -7.48 -17.84 -6.51
CA LEU A 63 -8.84 -17.43 -6.12
C LEU A 63 -9.96 -18.08 -6.98
N GLN A 64 -9.64 -18.82 -8.03
CA GLN A 64 -10.63 -19.65 -8.74
C GLN A 64 -10.98 -20.91 -7.93
N GLU A 65 -10.09 -21.39 -7.07
CA GLU A 65 -10.33 -22.54 -6.19
C GLU A 65 -11.27 -22.21 -5.03
N VAL A 66 -11.46 -20.91 -4.76
CA VAL A 66 -12.33 -20.43 -3.69
C VAL A 66 -13.80 -20.47 -4.12
N ASP A 67 -14.59 -21.33 -3.49
CA ASP A 67 -16.04 -21.34 -3.64
C ASP A 67 -16.69 -20.15 -2.90
N LYS A 68 -16.79 -19.01 -3.61
CA LYS A 68 -17.34 -17.76 -3.08
C LYS A 68 -18.80 -17.86 -2.64
N THR A 69 -19.55 -18.85 -3.12
CA THR A 69 -20.96 -19.03 -2.75
C THR A 69 -21.14 -19.46 -1.30
N LYS A 70 -20.07 -19.99 -0.68
CA LYS A 70 -20.02 -20.43 0.71
C LYS A 70 -19.40 -19.39 1.66
N LEU A 71 -18.92 -18.27 1.13
CA LEU A 71 -18.23 -17.28 1.95
C LEU A 71 -19.21 -16.26 2.55
N PRO A 72 -18.96 -15.77 3.76
CA PRO A 72 -19.57 -14.53 4.24
C PRO A 72 -19.29 -13.38 3.25
N VAL A 73 -20.32 -12.57 3.04
CA VAL A 73 -20.26 -11.42 2.12
C VAL A 73 -20.67 -10.16 2.88
N TYR A 74 -19.90 -9.09 2.69
CA TYR A 74 -20.15 -7.79 3.29
C TYR A 74 -20.23 -6.72 2.20
N PRO A 75 -21.20 -5.79 2.23
CA PRO A 75 -21.19 -4.64 1.35
C PRO A 75 -19.92 -3.81 1.54
N TYR A 76 -19.23 -3.45 0.45
CA TYR A 76 -18.01 -2.64 0.53
C TYR A 76 -18.27 -1.30 1.25
N SER A 77 -19.44 -0.70 1.02
CA SER A 77 -19.88 0.54 1.68
C SER A 77 -20.01 0.43 3.21
N GLU A 78 -20.18 -0.77 3.76
CA GLU A 78 -20.18 -0.95 5.22
C GLU A 78 -18.76 -0.94 5.79
N LEU A 79 -17.77 -1.37 5.00
CA LEU A 79 -16.35 -1.38 5.36
C LEU A 79 -15.67 -0.03 5.07
N ASP A 80 -16.14 0.69 4.06
CA ASP A 80 -15.59 1.97 3.63
C ASP A 80 -16.03 3.12 4.55
N ARG A 81 -15.44 3.13 5.74
CA ARG A 81 -15.71 4.08 6.82
C ARG A 81 -14.48 4.30 7.67
N THR A 82 -14.52 5.34 8.49
CA THR A 82 -13.50 5.59 9.52
C THR A 82 -13.34 4.36 10.41
N PRO A 83 -12.10 3.94 10.71
CA PRO A 83 -11.84 2.79 11.58
C PRO A 83 -12.52 2.86 12.95
N ASP A 84 -13.21 1.78 13.34
CA ASP A 84 -13.85 1.61 14.65
C ASP A 84 -13.72 0.15 15.09
N ARG A 85 -13.25 -0.10 16.31
CA ARG A 85 -13.13 -1.47 16.86
C ARG A 85 -14.48 -2.18 17.05
N ARG A 86 -15.58 -1.44 17.02
CA ARG A 86 -16.94 -1.98 17.21
C ARG A 86 -17.68 -2.23 15.89
N ALA A 87 -17.14 -1.75 14.77
CA ALA A 87 -17.75 -1.90 13.46
C ALA A 87 -16.74 -2.44 12.44
N PRO A 88 -17.19 -3.16 11.41
CA PRO A 88 -16.27 -3.62 10.39
C PRO A 88 -15.77 -2.42 9.57
N HIS A 89 -14.50 -2.43 9.19
CA HIS A 89 -13.85 -1.33 8.47
C HIS A 89 -12.66 -1.82 7.65
N LEU A 90 -12.30 -1.09 6.60
CA LEU A 90 -11.11 -1.37 5.78
C LEU A 90 -9.82 -1.19 6.59
N LEU A 91 -8.82 -2.00 6.28
CA LEU A 91 -7.47 -1.92 6.81
C LEU A 91 -6.51 -1.60 5.65
N PRO A 92 -5.34 -1.02 5.93
CA PRO A 92 -4.35 -0.80 4.88
C PRO A 92 -3.94 -2.14 4.23
N PRO A 93 -3.62 -2.17 2.93
CA PRO A 93 -3.32 -3.39 2.19
C PRO A 93 -1.87 -3.88 2.45
N VAL A 94 -1.48 -3.93 3.72
CA VAL A 94 -0.18 -4.38 4.22
C VAL A 94 -0.34 -5.03 5.59
N ASP A 95 0.35 -6.15 5.84
CA ASP A 95 0.33 -6.81 7.15
C ASP A 95 1.71 -7.13 7.72
N ARG A 96 2.65 -7.59 6.89
CA ARG A 96 4.03 -7.90 7.31
C ARG A 96 5.09 -7.29 6.41
N GLN A 97 4.69 -6.71 5.28
CA GLN A 97 5.59 -6.23 4.25
C GLN A 97 6.24 -4.91 4.69
N GLU A 98 7.50 -4.73 4.33
CA GLU A 98 8.13 -3.42 4.38
C GLU A 98 7.56 -2.53 3.27
N ILE A 99 7.47 -1.22 3.53
CA ILE A 99 7.11 -0.22 2.54
C ILE A 99 8.38 0.56 2.20
N TRP A 100 8.71 0.57 0.92
CA TRP A 100 9.80 1.35 0.34
C TRP A 100 9.22 2.35 -0.66
N ALA A 101 9.87 3.49 -0.80
CA ALA A 101 9.46 4.54 -1.74
C ALA A 101 10.62 4.91 -2.66
N ALA A 102 10.26 5.38 -3.85
CA ALA A 102 11.19 5.82 -4.89
C ALA A 102 10.96 7.30 -5.18
N GLY A 103 11.92 8.12 -4.76
CA GLY A 103 11.85 9.56 -4.96
C GLY A 103 12.33 10.01 -6.35
N VAL A 104 11.99 11.25 -6.67
CA VAL A 104 12.36 11.97 -7.91
C VAL A 104 12.01 11.24 -9.21
N THR A 105 10.93 10.46 -9.22
CA THR A 105 10.50 9.65 -10.37
C THR A 105 9.75 10.44 -11.45
N TYR A 106 9.20 11.60 -11.11
CA TYR A 106 8.47 12.49 -12.04
C TYR A 106 9.23 13.80 -12.29
N HIS A 107 9.17 14.30 -13.53
CA HIS A 107 9.79 15.58 -13.91
C HIS A 107 9.31 16.77 -13.06
N GLN A 108 8.01 16.83 -12.74
CA GLN A 108 7.45 17.90 -11.90
C GLN A 108 7.88 17.79 -10.43
N SER A 109 8.05 16.55 -9.94
CA SER A 109 8.55 16.29 -8.59
C SER A 109 9.99 16.77 -8.42
N ARG A 110 10.84 16.61 -9.46
CA ARG A 110 12.19 17.17 -9.50
C ARG A 110 12.20 18.69 -9.31
N GLU A 111 11.38 19.40 -10.08
CA GLU A 111 11.35 20.86 -10.03
C GLU A 111 10.86 21.40 -8.68
N ALA A 112 9.85 20.76 -8.08
CA ALA A 112 9.38 21.13 -6.74
C ALA A 112 10.48 20.92 -5.69
N ARG A 113 11.15 19.76 -5.69
CA ARG A 113 12.25 19.48 -4.76
C ARG A 113 13.42 20.45 -4.93
N MET A 114 13.75 20.85 -6.16
CA MET A 114 14.79 21.85 -6.43
C MET A 114 14.44 23.24 -5.91
N ARG A 115 13.16 23.66 -5.94
CA ARG A 115 12.75 24.97 -5.41
C ARG A 115 12.72 25.00 -3.89
N GLU A 116 12.40 23.87 -3.28
CA GLU A 116 12.18 23.75 -1.83
C GLU A 116 13.46 23.44 -1.05
N ALA A 117 14.44 22.78 -1.69
CA ALA A 117 15.70 22.44 -1.06
C ALA A 117 16.66 23.63 -0.99
N ARG A 118 17.29 23.82 0.19
CA ARG A 118 18.40 24.78 0.34
C ARG A 118 19.65 24.36 -0.46
N ASN A 119 19.87 23.05 -0.59
CA ASN A 119 20.97 22.46 -1.37
C ASN A 119 20.44 21.70 -2.58
N GLN A 120 20.29 22.41 -3.71
CA GLN A 120 19.64 21.90 -4.93
C GLN A 120 20.41 20.77 -5.63
N SER A 121 21.72 20.64 -5.38
CA SER A 121 22.61 19.79 -6.19
C SER A 121 22.38 18.29 -6.05
N VAL A 122 21.86 17.82 -4.91
CA VAL A 122 21.74 16.37 -4.66
C VAL A 122 20.54 15.78 -5.41
N TYR A 123 19.41 16.48 -5.44
CA TYR A 123 18.20 16.01 -6.13
C TYR A 123 18.34 16.02 -7.66
N SER A 124 19.07 16.99 -8.23
CA SER A 124 19.39 17.00 -9.67
C SER A 124 20.32 15.85 -10.05
N GLN A 125 21.33 15.56 -9.21
CA GLN A 125 22.27 14.48 -9.46
C GLN A 125 21.58 13.11 -9.48
N VAL A 126 20.64 12.87 -8.56
CA VAL A 126 19.92 11.58 -8.53
C VAL A 126 19.01 11.41 -9.75
N TYR A 127 18.39 12.48 -10.24
CA TYR A 127 17.49 12.39 -11.40
C TYR A 127 18.20 11.92 -12.68
N GLU A 128 19.44 12.34 -12.89
CA GLU A 128 20.23 11.97 -14.08
C GLU A 128 21.08 10.71 -13.87
N ALA A 129 21.17 10.22 -12.62
CA ALA A 129 21.96 9.05 -12.28
C ALA A 129 21.26 7.74 -12.69
N ALA A 130 22.07 6.75 -13.06
CA ALA A 130 21.57 5.39 -13.30
C ALA A 130 21.04 4.71 -12.02
N ARG A 131 21.42 5.19 -10.83
CA ARG A 131 20.97 4.68 -9.53
C ARG A 131 19.84 5.57 -9.01
N PRO A 132 18.60 5.04 -8.86
CA PRO A 132 17.48 5.83 -8.36
C PRO A 132 17.56 6.08 -6.86
N GLU A 133 16.81 7.07 -6.38
CA GLU A 133 16.52 7.22 -4.96
C GLU A 133 15.60 6.10 -4.50
N LEU A 134 16.01 5.37 -3.46
CA LEU A 134 15.17 4.43 -2.74
C LEU A 134 15.36 4.66 -1.24
N PHE A 135 14.25 4.73 -0.51
CA PHE A 135 14.29 4.84 0.95
C PHE A 135 13.22 3.99 1.61
N PHE A 136 13.51 3.55 2.83
CA PHE A 136 12.55 2.87 3.68
C PHE A 136 11.49 3.87 4.15
N LYS A 137 10.22 3.58 3.89
CA LYS A 137 9.11 4.47 4.25
C LYS A 137 8.46 4.06 5.57
N SER A 138 8.09 2.79 5.70
CA SER A 138 7.30 2.37 6.85
C SER A 138 7.36 0.87 7.10
N THR A 139 7.20 0.52 8.36
CA THR A 139 6.73 -0.81 8.80
C THR A 139 5.18 -0.83 8.82
N PRO A 140 4.52 -2.00 8.74
CA PRO A 140 3.06 -2.11 8.66
C PRO A 140 2.32 -1.41 9.81
N GLU A 141 2.85 -1.46 11.03
CA GLU A 141 2.20 -0.91 12.23
C GLU A 141 2.11 0.62 12.29
N LYS A 142 2.80 1.30 11.37
CA LYS A 142 2.73 2.76 11.22
C LYS A 142 1.87 3.20 10.04
N VAL A 143 1.37 2.27 9.23
CA VAL A 143 0.52 2.56 8.07
C VAL A 143 -0.94 2.66 8.50
N VAL A 144 -1.65 3.64 7.96
CA VAL A 144 -3.08 3.82 8.19
C VAL A 144 -3.90 3.42 6.96
N GLY A 145 -5.14 3.00 7.17
CA GLY A 145 -6.02 2.57 6.08
C GLY A 145 -6.84 3.71 5.49
N PRO A 146 -7.71 3.40 4.52
CA PRO A 146 -8.72 4.33 4.03
C PRO A 146 -9.55 4.93 5.19
N ASN A 147 -9.89 6.21 5.08
CA ASN A 147 -10.71 6.97 6.04
C ASN A 147 -10.11 7.15 7.45
N ASP A 148 -8.84 6.81 7.63
CA ASP A 148 -8.11 7.02 8.89
C ASP A 148 -7.27 8.31 8.83
N TRP A 149 -6.76 8.73 9.98
CA TRP A 149 -6.02 9.97 10.14
C TRP A 149 -4.52 9.78 9.86
N ILE A 150 -4.03 10.43 8.81
CA ILE A 150 -2.60 10.58 8.60
C ILE A 150 -1.97 11.41 9.73
N GLY A 151 -0.69 11.14 10.00
CA GLY A 151 0.08 11.82 11.03
C GLY A 151 0.68 13.12 10.50
N ILE A 152 0.76 14.12 11.36
CA ILE A 152 1.59 15.31 11.17
C ILE A 152 2.51 15.42 12.39
N ARG A 153 3.80 15.60 12.15
CA ARG A 153 4.77 15.73 13.23
C ARG A 153 4.53 17.03 14.00
N GLY A 154 4.67 16.99 15.32
CA GLY A 154 4.51 18.20 16.16
C GLY A 154 5.59 19.26 15.95
N ASP A 155 6.73 18.89 15.34
CA ASP A 155 7.86 19.76 15.00
C ASP A 155 7.95 20.09 13.51
N SER A 156 6.95 19.72 12.70
CA SER A 156 6.84 20.15 11.30
C SER A 156 5.79 21.24 11.17
N HIS A 157 6.18 22.35 10.56
CA HIS A 157 5.34 23.47 10.17
C HIS A 157 4.82 23.33 8.73
N TRP A 158 5.40 22.44 7.93
CA TRP A 158 4.96 22.18 6.57
C TRP A 158 5.06 20.70 6.21
N SER A 159 3.90 20.04 6.18
CA SER A 159 3.76 18.66 5.72
C SER A 159 2.81 18.56 4.52
N VAL A 160 3.11 17.69 3.57
CA VAL A 160 2.31 17.48 2.35
C VAL A 160 1.99 16.01 2.15
N PRO A 161 0.80 15.67 1.62
CA PRO A 161 0.57 14.36 1.04
C PRO A 161 1.31 14.23 -0.29
N GLU A 162 1.89 13.06 -0.55
CA GLU A 162 2.48 12.71 -1.85
C GLU A 162 1.70 11.51 -2.41
N PRO A 163 0.71 11.72 -3.30
CA PRO A 163 -0.10 10.64 -3.85
C PRO A 163 0.69 9.84 -4.89
N GLU A 164 0.77 8.52 -4.68
CA GLU A 164 1.62 7.64 -5.47
C GLU A 164 0.90 6.35 -5.92
N LEU A 165 1.31 5.84 -7.09
CA LEU A 165 1.03 4.46 -7.48
C LEU A 165 2.02 3.56 -6.75
N ALA A 166 1.53 2.69 -5.88
CA ALA A 166 2.34 1.72 -5.16
C ALA A 166 2.28 0.35 -5.82
N LEU A 167 3.42 -0.32 -5.89
CA LEU A 167 3.56 -1.67 -6.44
C LEU A 167 3.54 -2.70 -5.31
N THR A 168 2.77 -3.76 -5.46
CA THR A 168 2.84 -4.91 -4.57
C THR A 168 3.75 -5.96 -5.18
N VAL A 169 4.81 -6.30 -4.45
CA VAL A 169 5.87 -7.20 -4.92
C VAL A 169 5.88 -8.46 -4.05
N ASN A 170 5.98 -9.62 -4.70
CA ASN A 170 6.08 -10.90 -4.00
C ASN A 170 7.54 -11.23 -3.62
N PRO A 171 7.80 -12.32 -2.87
CA PRO A 171 9.17 -12.68 -2.46
C PRO A 171 10.17 -12.97 -3.59
N THR A 172 9.70 -13.19 -4.83
CA THR A 172 10.55 -13.38 -6.01
C THR A 172 10.73 -12.10 -6.82
N MET A 173 10.41 -10.94 -6.24
CA MET A 173 10.52 -9.61 -6.85
C MET A 173 9.59 -9.40 -8.06
N GLN A 174 8.53 -10.20 -8.17
CA GLN A 174 7.51 -10.03 -9.21
C GLN A 174 6.44 -9.04 -8.75
N ILE A 175 6.06 -8.14 -9.64
CA ILE A 175 4.90 -7.26 -9.43
C ILE A 175 3.63 -8.11 -9.57
N VAL A 176 2.88 -8.23 -8.48
CA VAL A 176 1.65 -9.05 -8.41
C VAL A 176 0.40 -8.22 -8.17
N GLY A 177 0.55 -6.91 -7.98
CA GLY A 177 -0.55 -6.00 -7.76
C GLY A 177 -0.13 -4.55 -7.71
N TYR A 178 -1.14 -3.69 -7.61
CA TYR A 178 -1.00 -2.24 -7.51
C TYR A 178 -1.97 -1.76 -6.44
N THR A 179 -1.59 -0.70 -5.73
CA THR A 179 -2.47 0.04 -4.84
C THR A 179 -2.18 1.53 -4.95
N ILE A 180 -3.04 2.34 -4.35
CA ILE A 180 -2.80 3.76 -4.14
C ILE A 180 -2.06 3.90 -2.81
N GLY A 181 -1.06 4.76 -2.76
CA GLY A 181 -0.32 5.10 -1.54
C GLY A 181 -0.22 6.61 -1.34
N ASN A 182 -0.03 7.03 -0.09
CA ASN A 182 0.29 8.39 0.29
C ASN A 182 1.58 8.45 1.10
N ASP A 183 2.64 8.99 0.51
CA ASP A 183 3.92 9.24 1.17
C ASP A 183 3.93 10.61 1.88
N VAL A 184 3.29 10.68 3.05
CA VAL A 184 3.19 11.94 3.80
C VAL A 184 4.57 12.40 4.26
N SER A 185 4.89 13.67 3.98
CA SER A 185 6.24 14.18 4.04
C SER A 185 6.30 15.52 4.74
N SER A 186 7.14 15.63 5.78
CA SER A 186 7.45 16.90 6.44
C SER A 186 8.52 17.65 5.62
N ARG A 187 8.05 18.47 4.68
CA ARG A 187 8.87 19.12 3.64
C ARG A 187 9.85 20.14 4.20
N ASP A 188 9.47 20.82 5.28
CA ASP A 188 10.38 21.73 5.99
C ASP A 188 11.60 20.99 6.57
N ILE A 189 11.37 19.85 7.23
CA ILE A 189 12.44 19.01 7.78
C ILE A 189 13.32 18.44 6.65
N GLU A 190 12.71 17.91 5.58
CA GLU A 190 13.44 17.38 4.41
C GLU A 190 14.27 18.48 3.72
N GLY A 191 13.67 19.66 3.51
CA GLY A 191 14.28 20.77 2.79
C GLY A 191 15.39 21.49 3.57
N GLU A 192 15.40 21.37 4.90
CA GLU A 192 16.45 21.91 5.76
C GLU A 192 17.77 21.16 5.56
N ASN A 193 17.74 19.83 5.61
CA ASN A 193 18.92 19.00 5.43
C ASN A 193 18.52 17.62 4.86
N PRO A 194 19.13 17.17 3.75
CA PRO A 194 18.81 15.86 3.17
C PRO A 194 19.07 14.69 4.15
N LEU A 195 19.96 14.86 5.13
CA LEU A 195 20.19 13.85 6.18
C LEU A 195 19.00 13.71 7.16
N TYR A 196 18.02 14.61 7.12
CA TYR A 196 16.80 14.54 7.92
C TYR A 196 15.66 13.82 7.20
N LEU A 197 15.86 13.34 5.97
CA LEU A 197 14.86 12.57 5.21
C LEU A 197 14.23 11.43 6.04
N PRO A 198 14.99 10.62 6.82
CA PRO A 198 14.35 9.60 7.66
C PRO A 198 13.37 10.17 8.69
N GLN A 199 13.66 11.35 9.27
CA GLN A 199 12.78 12.01 10.22
C GLN A 199 11.53 12.58 9.53
N ALA A 200 11.72 13.12 8.33
CA ALA A 200 10.67 13.70 7.50
C ALA A 200 9.72 12.68 6.86
N LYS A 201 10.15 11.43 6.69
CA LYS A 201 9.40 10.37 6.01
C LYS A 201 8.93 9.25 6.95
N ILE A 202 9.63 8.97 8.06
CA ILE A 202 9.37 7.79 8.90
C ILE A 202 8.85 8.21 10.28
N TYR A 203 7.52 8.23 10.43
CA TYR A 203 6.84 8.44 11.71
C TYR A 203 5.47 7.74 11.71
N ARG A 204 4.80 7.71 12.87
CA ARG A 204 3.48 7.09 13.00
C ARG A 204 2.49 7.78 12.05
N HIS A 205 1.81 6.99 11.23
CA HIS A 205 0.80 7.44 10.27
C HIS A 205 1.36 8.33 9.14
N ALA A 206 2.66 8.23 8.85
CA ALA A 206 3.27 8.90 7.71
C ALA A 206 2.95 8.25 6.35
N CYS A 207 2.29 7.09 6.35
CA CYS A 207 1.98 6.28 5.18
C CYS A 207 0.53 5.83 5.23
N ALA A 208 -0.17 5.91 4.09
CA ALA A 208 -1.52 5.39 3.92
C ALA A 208 -1.65 4.65 2.59
#